data_AF-A0A7W0YJJ5-F1
#
_entry.id   AF-A0A7W0YJJ5-F1
#
_cell.length_a   1.000
_cell.length_b   1.000
_cell.length_c   1.000
_cell.angle_alpha   90.00
_cell.angle_beta   90.00
_cell.angle_gamma   90.00
#
_symmetry.space_group_name_H-M   'P 1'
#
loop_
_entity.id
_entity.type
_entity.pdbx_description
1 polymer ?
#
loop_
_entity_poly.entity_id
_entity_poly.type
_entity_poly.pdbx_seq_one_letter_code
_entity_poly.pdbx_strand_id
1 'polypeptide(L)'
;MTAQPHQSYAPDPREPTLHELPPLRIADQTIAIQLSVRWADGAWRGRLRFTAPGGRDRETTEIFCGTSQEELWRSVGGLGIHHLRALYQSLA
;
A
#
# COMPACT_ATOMS: atom_id res chain seq x y z
N MET A 1 37.94 20.18 -12.53
CA MET A 1 36.55 20.63 -12.33
C MET A 1 35.66 19.90 -13.32
N THR A 2 34.65 19.17 -12.83
CA THR A 2 33.32 18.98 -13.46
C THR A 2 32.48 18.23 -12.42
N ALA A 3 31.76 18.97 -11.59
CA ALA A 3 30.74 18.41 -10.71
C ALA A 3 29.60 17.89 -11.60
N GLN A 4 29.34 16.59 -11.57
CA GLN A 4 28.21 16.01 -12.26
C GLN A 4 26.93 16.51 -11.57
N PRO A 5 25.93 17.01 -12.31
CA PRO A 5 24.68 17.43 -11.70
C PRO A 5 24.00 16.18 -11.15
N HIS A 6 23.84 16.12 -9.83
CA HIS A 6 23.01 15.14 -9.17
C HIS A 6 21.57 15.36 -9.65
N GLN A 7 21.15 14.67 -10.71
CA GLN A 7 19.74 14.61 -11.09
C GLN A 7 19.00 14.07 -9.87
N SER A 8 18.28 14.95 -9.19
CA SER A 8 17.25 14.57 -8.24
C SER A 8 16.21 13.80 -9.04
N TYR A 9 16.32 12.48 -9.06
CA TYR A 9 15.32 11.60 -9.65
C TYR A 9 14.08 11.72 -8.76
N ALA A 10 13.20 12.66 -9.09
CA ALA A 10 11.86 12.64 -8.52
C ALA A 10 11.23 11.32 -8.98
N PRO A 11 10.81 10.44 -8.06
CA PRO A 11 10.22 9.15 -8.44
C PRO A 11 9.01 9.41 -9.34
N ASP A 12 8.92 8.70 -10.47
CA ASP A 12 7.79 8.85 -11.37
C ASP A 12 6.52 8.39 -10.62
N PRO A 13 5.48 9.22 -10.52
CA PRO A 13 4.32 8.90 -9.71
C PRO A 13 3.55 7.68 -10.22
N ARG A 14 3.79 7.22 -11.46
CA ARG A 14 3.17 6.01 -12.03
C ARG A 14 3.88 4.74 -11.56
N GLU A 15 5.12 4.86 -11.08
CA GLU A 15 5.83 3.76 -10.43
C GLU A 15 5.19 3.47 -9.06
N PRO A 16 4.87 2.21 -8.76
CA PRO A 16 4.27 1.86 -7.48
C PRO A 16 5.24 2.09 -6.33
N THR A 17 4.91 3.05 -5.47
CA THR A 17 5.60 3.28 -4.19
C THR A 17 5.01 2.35 -3.14
N LEU A 18 5.87 1.64 -2.41
CA LEU A 18 5.47 0.74 -1.34
C LEU A 18 5.57 1.45 0.01
N HIS A 19 4.52 1.31 0.81
CA HIS A 19 4.45 1.86 2.16
C HIS A 19 4.10 0.74 3.14
N GLU A 20 4.87 0.64 4.20
CA GLU A 20 4.59 -0.31 5.27
C GLU A 20 3.50 0.26 6.19
N LEU A 21 2.49 -0.56 6.47
CA LEU A 21 1.44 -0.24 7.41
C LEU A 21 1.66 -1.03 8.71
N PRO A 22 1.05 -0.58 9.83
CA PRO A 22 1.11 -1.33 11.08
C PRO A 22 0.66 -2.78 10.87
N PRO A 23 1.44 -3.76 11.34
CA PRO A 23 1.14 -5.16 11.10
C PRO A 23 -0.15 -5.58 11.83
N LEU A 24 -0.88 -6.49 11.23
CA LEU A 24 -2.11 -7.04 11.79
C LEU A 24 -1.81 -8.32 12.57
N ARG A 25 -2.23 -8.39 13.83
CA ARG A 25 -2.12 -9.59 14.66
C ARG A 25 -3.39 -10.43 14.52
N ILE A 26 -3.27 -11.65 14.03
CA ILE A 26 -4.39 -12.60 13.91
C ILE A 26 -4.01 -13.89 14.61
N ALA A 27 -4.72 -14.23 15.69
CA ALA A 27 -4.35 -15.32 16.58
C ALA A 27 -2.87 -15.19 17.01
N ASP A 28 -2.03 -16.17 16.70
CA ASP A 28 -0.60 -16.17 17.00
C ASP A 28 0.27 -15.63 15.84
N GLN A 29 -0.34 -15.22 14.73
CA GLN A 29 0.38 -14.78 13.54
C GLN A 29 0.46 -13.26 13.44
N THR A 30 1.61 -12.77 12.97
CA THR A 30 1.83 -11.36 12.61
C THR A 30 1.80 -11.22 11.11
N ILE A 31 0.75 -10.60 10.60
CA ILE A 31 0.57 -10.36 9.18
C ILE A 31 1.17 -8.99 8.85
N ALA A 32 2.25 -8.99 8.08
CA ALA A 32 2.82 -7.75 7.56
C ALA A 32 1.87 -7.16 6.51
N ILE A 33 1.68 -5.84 6.54
CA ILE A 33 0.79 -5.14 5.62
C ILE A 33 1.60 -4.11 4.85
N GLN A 34 1.50 -4.15 3.53
CA GLN A 34 2.08 -3.17 2.64
C GLN A 34 1.00 -2.55 1.77
N LEU A 35 1.03 -1.23 1.63
CA LEU A 35 0.22 -0.48 0.68
C LEU A 35 1.10 -0.11 -0.51
N SER A 36 0.69 -0.53 -1.70
CA SER A 36 1.28 -0.06 -2.95
C SER A 36 0.44 1.08 -3.49
N VAL A 37 1.06 2.25 -3.71
CA VAL A 37 0.42 3.47 -4.21
C VAL A 37 1.05 3.88 -5.53
N ARG A 38 0.23 4.15 -6.54
CA ARG A 38 0.68 4.67 -7.84
C ARG A 38 -0.34 5.62 -8.44
N TRP A 39 0.09 6.46 -9.36
CA TRP A 39 -0.76 7.25 -10.23
C TRP A 39 -1.08 6.45 -11.50
N ALA A 40 -2.36 6.16 -11.72
CA ALA A 40 -2.84 5.42 -12.88
C ALA A 40 -4.16 6.02 -13.37
N ASP A 41 -4.27 6.20 -14.69
CA ASP A 41 -5.52 6.61 -15.35
C ASP A 41 -6.12 7.92 -14.79
N GLY A 42 -5.26 8.87 -14.43
CA GLY A 42 -5.69 10.19 -13.92
C GLY A 42 -6.13 10.20 -12.44
N ALA A 43 -5.86 9.12 -11.70
CA ALA A 43 -6.13 9.06 -10.26
C ALA A 43 -5.02 8.32 -9.50
N TRP A 44 -4.90 8.59 -8.20
CA TRP A 44 -4.10 7.77 -7.29
C TRP A 44 -4.82 6.46 -7.02
N ARG A 45 -4.12 5.35 -7.20
CA ARG A 45 -4.58 3.99 -6.95
C ARG A 45 -3.78 3.36 -5.84
N GLY A 46 -4.45 2.60 -4.99
CA GLY A 46 -3.83 1.86 -3.90
C GLY A 46 -4.34 0.44 -3.79
N ARG A 47 -3.42 -0.49 -3.53
CA ARG A 47 -3.74 -1.89 -3.21
C ARG A 47 -2.98 -2.35 -1.97
N LEU A 48 -3.57 -3.27 -1.22
CA LEU A 48 -2.96 -3.84 -0.02
C LEU A 48 -2.41 -5.24 -0.31
N ARG A 49 -1.20 -5.49 0.19
CA ARG A 49 -0.59 -6.81 0.27
C ARG A 49 -0.46 -7.21 1.73
N PHE A 50 -0.89 -8.42 2.03
CA PHE A 50 -0.81 -9.06 3.32
C PHE A 50 0.15 -10.25 3.23
N THR A 51 1.14 -10.29 4.10
CA THR A 51 2.16 -11.32 4.14
C THR A 51 2.12 -12.03 5.48
N ALA A 52 1.67 -13.29 5.47
CA ALA A 52 1.60 -14.16 6.64
C ALA A 52 2.89 -14.99 6.77
N PRO A 53 3.37 -15.28 7.99
CA PRO A 53 4.55 -16.11 8.18
C PRO A 53 4.29 -17.54 7.68
N GLY A 54 5.08 -18.00 6.72
CA GLY A 54 4.96 -19.35 6.14
C GLY A 54 3.74 -19.56 5.23
N GLY A 55 2.98 -18.51 4.94
CA GLY A 55 1.83 -18.53 4.03
C GLY A 55 2.11 -17.93 2.66
N ARG A 56 1.14 -18.02 1.75
CA ARG A 56 1.15 -17.24 0.51
C ARG A 56 0.73 -15.80 0.78
N ASP A 57 1.34 -14.87 0.07
CA ASP A 57 0.91 -13.48 0.06
C ASP A 57 -0.50 -13.35 -0.49
N ARG A 58 -1.28 -12.46 0.13
CA ARG A 58 -2.63 -12.12 -0.31
C ARG A 58 -2.65 -10.67 -0.70
N GLU A 59 -3.17 -10.37 -1.88
CA GLU A 59 -3.24 -9.00 -2.39
C GLU A 59 -4.69 -8.65 -2.74
N THR A 60 -5.11 -7.44 -2.41
CA THR A 60 -6.37 -6.89 -2.92
C THR A 60 -6.16 -6.42 -4.36
N THR A 61 -7.27 -6.23 -5.09
CA THR A 61 -7.26 -5.34 -6.25
C THR A 61 -6.99 -3.89 -5.81
N GLU A 62 -6.94 -2.94 -6.76
CA GLU A 62 -6.81 -1.51 -6.48
C GLU A 62 -8.10 -0.94 -5.87
N ILE A 63 -8.32 -1.23 -4.58
CA ILE A 63 -9.52 -0.84 -3.83
C ILE A 63 -9.50 0.61 -3.35
N PHE A 64 -8.32 1.26 -3.33
CA PHE A 64 -8.21 2.69 -3.03
C PHE A 64 -8.11 3.50 -4.31
N CYS A 65 -8.85 4.61 -4.34
CA CYS A 65 -8.84 5.58 -5.42
C CYS A 65 -8.96 6.98 -4.83
N GLY A 66 -8.22 7.95 -5.36
CA GLY A 66 -8.41 9.36 -5.02
C GLY A 66 -7.86 10.29 -6.09
N THR A 67 -8.39 11.51 -6.19
CA THR A 67 -7.88 12.50 -7.16
C THR A 67 -6.53 13.09 -6.74
N SER A 68 -6.21 12.98 -5.44
CA SER A 68 -4.95 13.41 -4.84
C SER A 68 -4.41 12.34 -3.88
N GLN A 69 -3.10 12.32 -3.67
CA GLN A 69 -2.46 11.33 -2.81
C GLN A 69 -2.97 11.44 -1.37
N GLU A 70 -3.26 12.66 -0.91
CA GLU A 70 -3.83 12.94 0.41
C GLU A 70 -5.21 12.30 0.62
N GLU A 71 -6.05 12.28 -0.40
CA GLU A 71 -7.39 11.68 -0.34
C GLU A 71 -7.30 10.14 -0.23
N LEU A 72 -6.36 9.55 -0.96
CA LEU A 72 -6.04 8.13 -0.83
C LEU A 72 -5.55 7.83 0.60
N TRP A 73 -4.63 8.63 1.12
CA TRP A 73 -4.11 8.44 2.48
C TRP A 73 -5.19 8.62 3.55
N ARG A 74 -6.13 9.55 3.37
CA ARG A 74 -7.28 9.69 4.27
C ARG A 74 -8.16 8.43 4.26
N SER A 75 -8.35 7.82 3.08
CA SER A 75 -9.10 6.56 2.95
C SER A 75 -8.38 5.40 3.63
N VAL A 76 -7.05 5.30 3.46
CA VAL A 76 -6.21 4.30 4.14
C VAL A 76 -6.21 4.51 5.65
N GLY A 77 -6.07 5.75 6.12
CA GLY A 77 -6.11 6.09 7.55
C GLY A 77 -7.46 5.81 8.22
N GLY A 78 -8.55 5.79 7.44
CA GLY A 78 -9.87 5.37 7.91
C GLY A 78 -10.02 3.86 8.15
N LEU A 79 -9.09 3.04 7.65
CA LEU A 79 -9.13 1.58 7.86
C LEU A 79 -8.70 1.23 9.27
N GLY A 80 -9.69 1.06 10.14
CA GLY A 80 -9.48 0.41 11.41
C GLY A 80 -9.00 -1.04 11.26
N ILE A 81 -8.37 -1.56 12.32
CA ILE A 81 -7.88 -2.94 12.42
C ILE A 81 -8.97 -3.98 12.09
N HIS A 82 -10.22 -3.72 12.46
CA HIS A 82 -11.34 -4.62 12.17
C HIS A 82 -11.64 -4.75 10.67
N HIS A 83 -11.53 -3.66 9.90
CA HIS A 83 -11.68 -3.68 8.44
C HIS A 83 -10.53 -4.45 7.78
N LEU A 84 -9.28 -4.19 8.19
CA LEU A 84 -8.11 -4.90 7.66
C LEU A 84 -8.20 -6.41 7.91
N ARG A 85 -8.68 -6.80 9.10
CA ARG A 85 -8.92 -8.21 9.42
C ARG A 85 -10.00 -8.82 8.53
N ALA A 86 -11.13 -8.15 8.35
CA ALA A 86 -12.20 -8.64 7.47
C ALA A 86 -11.72 -8.77 6.01
N LEU A 87 -10.94 -7.80 5.52
CA LEU A 87 -10.32 -7.87 4.19
C LEU A 87 -9.40 -9.07 4.05
N TYR A 88 -8.47 -9.27 4.98
CA TYR A 88 -7.55 -10.42 4.97
C TYR A 88 -8.28 -11.76 4.98
N GLN A 89 -9.37 -11.86 5.75
CA GLN A 89 -10.20 -13.07 5.82
C GLN A 89 -11.02 -13.30 4.54
N SER A 90 -11.41 -12.24 3.83
CA SER A 90 -12.15 -12.33 2.56
C SER A 90 -11.26 -12.82 1.39
N LEU A 91 -9.94 -12.63 1.49
CA LEU A 91 -8.94 -13.10 0.52
C LEU A 91 -8.49 -14.56 0.76
N ALA A 92 -9.14 -15.29 1.68
CA ALA A 92 -8.76 -16.64 2.10
C ALA A 92 -9.23 -17.74 1.14
#